data_AF-A0A519QNC9-F1
#
_entry.id   AF-A0A519QNC9-F1
#
_cell.length_a   1.000
_cell.length_b   1.000
_cell.length_c   1.000
_cell.angle_alpha   90.00
_cell.angle_beta   90.00
_cell.angle_gamma   90.00
#
_symmetry.space_group_name_H-M   'P 1'
#
loop_
_entity.id
_entity.type
_entity.pdbx_description
1 polymer ?
#
loop_
_entity_poly.entity_id
_entity_poly.type
_entity_poly.pdbx_seq_one_letter_code
_entity_poly.pdbx_strand_id
1 'polypeptide(L)' 'KASDYKTGDLVTWMINDKLPHIGIVTNKKSADGKRNLIVHNVGGGQVLEDCLFLYKITGRYRYQKP' A
#
# COMPACT_ATOMS: atom_id res chain seq x y z
N LYS A 1 9.58 -6.72 5.74
CA LYS A 1 8.55 -7.78 5.97
C LYS A 1 7.18 -7.15 6.17
N ALA A 2 6.07 -7.89 5.96
CA ALA A 2 4.70 -7.35 6.07
C ALA A 2 4.42 -6.64 7.40
N SER A 3 4.92 -7.18 8.51
CA SER A 3 4.76 -6.60 9.85
C SER A 3 5.37 -5.22 10.04
N ASP A 4 6.29 -4.81 9.16
CA ASP A 4 6.92 -3.50 9.25
C ASP A 4 5.95 -2.41 8.82
N TYR A 5 5.03 -2.72 7.90
CA TYR A 5 4.02 -1.80 7.37
C TYR A 5 2.83 -1.74 8.32
N LYS A 6 2.61 -0.56 8.90
CA LYS A 6 1.60 -0.34 9.93
C LYS A 6 0.40 0.39 9.32
N THR A 7 -0.79 0.15 9.87
CA THR A 7 -2.01 0.88 9.47
C THR A 7 -1.76 2.39 9.45
N GLY A 8 -2.16 3.06 8.37
CA GLY A 8 -1.92 4.48 8.13
C GLY A 8 -0.57 4.80 7.48
N ASP A 9 0.31 3.82 7.25
CA ASP A 9 1.49 4.04 6.41
C ASP A 9 1.05 4.37 4.98
N LEU A 10 1.71 5.36 4.40
CA LEU A 10 1.68 5.63 2.97
C LEU A 10 2.80 4.82 2.32
N VAL A 11 2.48 4.10 1.26
CA VAL A 11 3.47 3.34 0.49
C VAL A 11 3.37 3.81 -0.95
N THR A 12 4.54 4.01 -1.57
CA THR A 12 4.63 4.40 -2.98
C THR A 12 5.30 3.30 -3.79
N TRP A 13 4.88 3.17 -5.04
CA TRP A 13 5.41 2.21 -5.98
C TRP A 13 5.74 2.87 -7.32
N MET A 14 6.49 2.14 -8.15
CA MET A 14 6.55 2.36 -9.58
C MET A 14 5.93 1.13 -10.28
N ILE A 15 4.84 1.33 -11.02
CA ILE A 15 4.18 0.27 -11.80
C ILE A 15 4.74 0.29 -13.22
N ASN A 16 5.18 -0.87 -13.71
CA ASN A 16 5.75 -1.06 -15.05
C ASN A 16 6.83 -0.01 -15.42
N ASP A 17 7.63 0.40 -14.43
CA ASP A 17 8.69 1.40 -14.53
C ASP A 17 8.27 2.78 -15.08
N LYS A 18 6.97 3.09 -15.11
CA LYS A 18 6.44 4.30 -15.78
C LYS A 18 5.33 5.02 -15.03
N LEU A 19 4.62 4.34 -14.14
CA LEU A 19 3.47 4.91 -13.43
C LEU A 19 3.76 4.99 -11.93
N PRO A 20 4.12 6.18 -11.41
CA PRO A 20 4.17 6.43 -9.98
C PRO A 20 2.81 6.17 -9.37
N HIS A 21 2.78 5.41 -8.27
CA HIS A 21 1.55 4.99 -7.63
C HIS A 21 1.66 5.10 -6.11
N ILE A 22 0.53 5.34 -5.43
CA ILE A 22 0.47 5.50 -3.97
C ILE A 22 -0.76 4.81 -3.39
N GLY A 23 -0.63 4.37 -2.14
CA GLY A 23 -1.69 3.71 -1.40
C GLY A 23 -1.46 3.79 0.10
N ILE A 24 -2.50 3.49 0.85
CA ILE A 24 -2.51 3.56 2.31
C ILE A 24 -2.69 2.15 2.87
N VAL A 25 -1.85 1.77 3.82
CA VAL A 25 -1.97 0.52 4.56
C VAL A 25 -3.21 0.59 5.45
N THR A 26 -4.18 -0.28 5.23
CA THR A 26 -5.42 -0.33 6.02
C THR A 26 -5.26 -1.25 7.24
N ASN A 27 -6.31 -1.37 8.05
CA ASN A 27 -6.39 -2.36 9.14
C ASN A 27 -6.97 -3.70 8.70
N LYS A 28 -7.46 -3.84 7.46
CA LYS A 28 -8.01 -5.09 6.92
C LYS A 28 -6.88 -6.01 6.49
N LYS A 29 -7.07 -7.31 6.64
CA LYS A 29 -6.06 -8.33 6.34
C LYS A 29 -6.31 -9.01 5.00
N SER A 30 -5.24 -9.51 4.38
CA SER A 30 -5.30 -10.49 3.29
C SER A 30 -6.03 -11.76 3.73
N ALA A 31 -6.50 -12.55 2.76
CA ALA A 31 -7.21 -13.80 3.03
C ALA A 31 -6.40 -14.80 3.88
N ASP A 32 -5.06 -14.79 3.73
CA ASP A 32 -4.14 -15.61 4.52
C ASP A 32 -3.76 -14.98 5.89
N GLY A 33 -4.27 -13.80 6.20
CA GLY A 33 -4.01 -13.07 7.45
C GLY A 33 -2.60 -12.46 7.57
N LYS A 34 -1.70 -12.68 6.61
CA LYS A 34 -0.26 -12.37 6.77
C LYS A 34 0.08 -10.90 6.58
N ARG A 35 -0.73 -10.13 5.86
CA ARG A 35 -0.46 -8.72 5.54
C ARG A 35 -1.73 -7.88 5.55
N ASN A 36 -1.56 -6.56 5.67
CA ASN A 36 -2.66 -5.62 5.58
C ASN A 36 -2.95 -5.32 4.10
N LEU A 37 -4.23 -5.14 3.78
CA LEU A 37 -4.67 -4.70 2.46
C LEU A 37 -4.36 -3.21 2.27
N ILE A 38 -4.13 -2.84 1.02
CA ILE A 38 -3.86 -1.48 0.59
C ILE A 38 -5.14 -0.88 0.02
N VAL A 39 -5.50 0.32 0.48
CA VAL A 39 -6.47 1.14 -0.25
C VAL A 39 -5.71 2.09 -1.17
N HIS A 40 -6.09 2.11 -2.45
CA HIS A 40 -5.53 2.99 -3.46
C HIS A 40 -6.58 3.25 -4.55
N ASN A 41 -6.25 4.10 -5.52
CA ASN A 41 -7.07 4.28 -6.72
C ASN A 41 -6.17 4.14 -7.94
N VAL A 42 -6.42 3.13 -8.78
CA VAL A 42 -5.82 3.01 -10.10
C VAL A 42 -6.93 2.70 -11.11
N GLY A 43 -7.25 3.69 -11.94
CA GLY A 43 -8.29 3.60 -12.98
C GLY A 43 -9.75 3.68 -12.48
N GLY A 44 -10.16 2.83 -11.54
CA GLY A 44 -11.59 2.53 -11.27
C GLY A 44 -12.22 3.11 -10.00
N GLY A 45 -11.56 4.05 -9.29
CA GLY A 45 -12.01 4.52 -7.98
C GLY A 45 -11.27 3.85 -6.83
N GLN A 46 -11.79 3.94 -5.60
CA GLN A 46 -11.14 3.35 -4.44
C GLN A 46 -11.20 1.82 -4.49
N VAL A 47 -10.03 1.19 -4.53
CA VAL A 47 -9.83 -0.26 -4.55
C VAL A 47 -9.14 -0.66 -3.27
N LEU A 48 -9.61 -1.76 -2.66
CA LEU A 48 -8.94 -2.42 -1.55
C LEU A 48 -8.30 -3.72 -2.07
N GLU A 49 -6.97 -3.79 -2.09
CA GLU A 49 -6.23 -4.86 -2.77
C GLU A 49 -5.09 -5.41 -1.93
N ASP A 50 -4.77 -6.69 -2.12
CA ASP A 50 -3.58 -7.32 -1.56
C ASP A 50 -2.34 -7.09 -2.45
N CYS A 51 -1.93 -5.82 -2.61
CA CYS A 51 -0.88 -5.42 -3.56
C CYS A 51 0.41 -4.86 -2.92
N LEU A 52 0.55 -4.93 -1.59
CA LEU A 52 1.67 -4.31 -0.85
C LEU A 52 3.06 -4.63 -1.45
N PHE A 53 3.26 -5.89 -1.86
CA PHE A 53 4.51 -6.38 -2.44
C PHE A 53 4.38 -6.81 -3.91
N LEU A 54 3.28 -6.44 -4.58
CA LEU A 54 3.05 -6.80 -5.97
C LEU A 54 3.92 -5.95 -6.93
N TYR A 55 4.23 -4.71 -6.53
CA TYR A 55 5.03 -3.76 -7.30
C TYR A 55 6.29 -3.35 -6.55
N LYS A 56 7.26 -2.75 -7.27
CA LYS A 56 8.48 -2.22 -6.66
C LYS A 56 8.14 -1.03 -5.75
N ILE A 57 8.37 -1.21 -4.45
CA ILE A 57 8.22 -0.14 -3.47
C ILE A 57 9.34 0.88 -3.69
N THR A 58 8.96 2.15 -3.81
CA THR A 58 9.87 3.29 -3.98
C THR A 58 9.99 4.13 -2.71
N GLY A 59 9.04 3.99 -1.79
CA GLY A 59 9.00 4.79 -0.58
C GLY A 59 7.98 4.29 0.43
N ARG A 60 8.21 4.64 1.68
CA ARG A 60 7.31 4.40 2.80
C ARG A 60 7.35 5.62 3.70
N TYR A 61 6.18 6.17 4.00
CA TYR A 61 6.02 7.39 4.77
C TYR A 61 4.94 7.21 5.83
N ARG A 62 5.03 8.00 6.89
CA ARG A 62 4.00 8.10 7.92
C ARG A 62 3.81 9.55 8.27
N TYR A 63 2.57 10.03 8.15
CA TYR A 63 2.22 11.36 8.62
C TYR A 63 2.42 11.43 10.13
N GLN A 64 3.28 12.34 10.57
CA GLN A 64 3.45 12.69 11.97
C GLN A 64 2.72 14.01 12.18
N LYS A 65 1.87 14.06 13.21
CA LYS A 65 1.29 15.34 13.62
C LYS A 65 2.42 16.25 14.13
N PRO A 66 2.31 17.58 13.91
CA PRO A 66 3.26 18.56 14.46
C PRO A 66 3.38 18.46 15.97
#